data_AF-A0A956KD10-F1
#
_entry.id   AF-A0A956KD10-F1
#
_cell.length_a   1.000
_cell.length_b   1.000
_cell.length_c   1.000
_cell.angle_alpha   90.00
_cell.angle_beta   90.00
_cell.angle_gamma   90.00
#
_symmetry.space_group_name_H-M   'P 1'
#
loop_
_entity.id
_entity.type
_entity.pdbx_description
1 polymer ?
#
loop_
_entity_poly.entity_id
_entity_poly.type
_entity_poly.pdbx_seq_one_letter_code
_entity_poly.pdbx_strand_id
1 'polypeptide(L)'
;MKIRAAAFEYRRESGGFDCSVDDSYTLRLPVRELLTDLRLHWSGKGADFMDGNGELVAQDPTVHAPGPSALLLRADLLEELRRSKNLTLCWGVIGEKRVLSGRGNGPYNPVLRMSGAYVLGESGVTGFVKRILDDPNESPPEPRLLDTYRRS
;
A
#
# COMPACT_ATOMS: atom_id res chain seq x y z
N MET A 1 9.75 7.67 -17.14
CA MET A 1 9.71 7.47 -15.67
C MET A 1 9.22 6.05 -15.39
N LYS A 2 9.91 5.27 -14.55
CA LYS A 2 9.54 3.87 -14.24
C LYS A 2 9.18 3.78 -12.75
N ILE A 3 7.97 3.35 -12.45
CA ILE A 3 7.50 3.10 -11.08
C ILE A 3 7.74 1.63 -10.75
N ARG A 4 8.17 1.34 -9.52
CA ARG A 4 8.36 -0.01 -9.00
C ARG A 4 7.56 -0.16 -7.72
N ALA A 5 6.79 -1.23 -7.60
CA ALA A 5 6.16 -1.57 -6.33
C ALA A 5 7.24 -2.05 -5.34
N ALA A 6 7.08 -1.74 -4.06
CA ALA A 6 7.98 -2.23 -3.01
C ALA A 6 7.50 -3.57 -2.44
N ALA A 7 6.19 -3.80 -2.45
CA ALA A 7 5.55 -4.98 -1.87
C ALA A 7 4.44 -5.51 -2.79
N PHE A 8 4.10 -6.79 -2.61
CA PHE A 8 2.91 -7.41 -3.16
C PHE A 8 2.12 -8.11 -2.05
N GLU A 9 0.87 -8.45 -2.35
CA GLU A 9 -0.01 -9.18 -1.43
C GLU A 9 0.03 -10.68 -1.76
N TYR A 10 0.30 -11.50 -0.76
CA TYR A 10 0.13 -12.95 -0.83
C TYR A 10 -1.08 -13.34 0.01
N ARG A 11 -2.07 -13.95 -0.62
CA ARG A 11 -3.28 -14.44 0.05
C ARG A 11 -3.32 -15.96 -0.04
N ARG A 12 -3.47 -16.63 1.10
CA ARG A 12 -3.75 -18.06 1.18
C ARG A 12 -5.12 -18.25 1.79
N GLU A 13 -6.00 -18.92 1.07
CA GLU A 13 -7.36 -19.22 1.53
C GLU A 13 -7.41 -20.64 2.11
N SER A 14 -8.14 -20.81 3.20
CA SER A 14 -8.48 -22.12 3.75
C SER A 14 -9.55 -22.77 2.85
N GLY A 15 -9.13 -23.64 1.93
CA GLY A 15 -10.04 -24.28 0.97
C GLY A 15 -9.40 -25.27 -0.02
N GLY A 16 -8.22 -25.78 0.30
CA GLY A 16 -7.56 -26.86 -0.45
C GLY A 16 -7.81 -28.22 0.20
N PHE A 17 -7.79 -29.30 -0.58
CA PHE A 17 -8.06 -30.67 -0.16
C PHE A 17 -7.07 -31.22 0.90
N ASP A 18 -6.02 -30.48 1.27
CA ASP A 18 -5.14 -30.79 2.39
C ASP A 18 -5.46 -29.86 3.56
N CYS A 19 -5.93 -30.43 4.68
CA CYS A 19 -6.28 -29.70 5.90
C CYS A 19 -5.04 -29.17 6.65
N SER A 20 -4.14 -28.45 5.99
CA SER A 20 -2.86 -27.97 6.54
C SER A 20 -2.90 -26.49 6.99
N VAL A 21 -4.09 -25.86 6.96
CA VAL A 21 -4.30 -24.47 7.37
C VAL A 21 -5.69 -24.33 7.99
N ASP A 22 -5.73 -23.86 9.23
CA ASP A 22 -6.98 -23.66 9.97
C ASP A 22 -7.69 -22.34 9.59
N ASP A 23 -6.98 -21.36 9.02
CA ASP A 23 -7.52 -20.04 8.65
C ASP A 23 -6.88 -19.46 7.38
N SER A 24 -7.66 -18.63 6.67
CA SER A 24 -7.16 -17.79 5.58
C SER A 24 -6.30 -16.64 6.11
N TYR A 25 -5.16 -16.36 5.49
CA TYR A 25 -4.31 -15.24 5.88
C TYR A 25 -3.79 -14.48 4.66
N THR A 26 -3.43 -13.22 4.89
CA THR A 26 -2.88 -12.31 3.89
C THR A 26 -1.58 -11.72 4.40
N LEU A 27 -0.53 -11.75 3.59
CA LEU A 27 0.81 -11.25 3.90
C LEU A 27 1.24 -10.18 2.88
N ARG A 28 1.97 -9.17 3.34
CA ARG A 28 2.69 -8.20 2.51
C ARG A 28 4.15 -8.63 2.39
N LEU A 29 4.54 -9.03 1.19
CA LEU A 29 5.89 -9.53 0.92
C LEU A 29 6.67 -8.53 0.06
N PRO A 30 7.99 -8.40 0.27
CA PRO A 30 8.85 -7.57 -0.59
C PRO A 30 8.89 -8.14 -2.00
N VAL A 31 8.88 -7.26 -3.01
CA VAL A 31 9.06 -7.70 -4.40
C VAL A 31 10.46 -8.28 -4.62
N ARG A 32 10.59 -9.14 -5.63
CA ARG A 32 11.86 -9.82 -5.94
C ARG A 32 13.01 -8.85 -6.16
N GLU A 33 12.76 -7.72 -6.80
CA GLU A 33 13.77 -6.68 -7.03
C GLU A 33 14.34 -6.14 -5.72
N LEU A 34 13.49 -5.92 -4.72
CA LEU A 34 13.91 -5.44 -3.40
C LEU A 34 14.74 -6.51 -2.67
N LEU A 35 14.32 -7.78 -2.75
CA LEU A 35 15.08 -8.90 -2.21
C LEU A 35 16.48 -9.00 -2.84
N THR A 36 16.58 -8.90 -4.16
CA THR A 36 17.86 -8.98 -4.88
C THR A 36 18.74 -7.76 -4.58
N ASP A 37 18.17 -6.55 -4.63
CA ASP A 37 18.93 -5.31 -4.45
C ASP A 37 19.49 -5.19 -3.03
N LEU A 38 18.75 -5.66 -2.02
CA LEU A 38 19.16 -5.66 -0.60
C LEU A 38 19.77 -7.00 -0.13
N ARG A 39 19.92 -7.98 -1.04
CA ARG A 39 20.46 -9.33 -0.75
C ARG A 39 19.75 -10.03 0.41
N LEU A 40 18.43 -9.93 0.43
CA LEU A 40 17.60 -10.50 1.49
C LEU A 40 17.20 -11.93 1.17
N HIS A 41 17.06 -12.73 2.23
CA HIS A 41 16.50 -14.07 2.15
C HIS A 41 15.42 -14.26 3.20
N TRP A 42 14.50 -15.18 2.93
CA TRP A 42 13.48 -15.56 3.91
C TRP A 42 14.14 -16.22 5.13
N SER A 43 13.63 -15.93 6.32
CA SER A 43 14.15 -16.48 7.57
C SER A 43 13.74 -17.95 7.82
N GLY A 44 12.81 -18.49 7.03
CA GLY A 44 12.16 -19.77 7.33
C GLY A 44 10.98 -19.64 8.29
N LYS A 45 10.73 -18.44 8.84
CA LYS A 45 9.65 -18.17 9.78
C LYS A 45 8.79 -17.02 9.27
N GLY A 46 7.50 -17.29 9.09
CA GLY A 46 6.52 -16.24 8.83
C GLY A 46 6.82 -15.43 7.56
N ALA A 47 6.66 -14.11 7.64
CA ALA A 47 6.96 -13.16 6.56
C ALA A 47 8.25 -12.37 6.83
N ASP A 48 9.21 -12.95 7.57
CA ASP A 48 10.44 -12.28 7.97
C ASP A 48 11.56 -12.49 6.94
N PHE A 49 12.23 -11.41 6.56
CA PHE A 49 13.34 -11.40 5.63
C PHE A 49 14.58 -10.80 6.27
N MET A 50 15.69 -11.52 6.14
CA MET A 50 16.96 -11.19 6.79
C MET A 50 18.04 -10.87 5.76
N ASP A 51 19.05 -10.11 6.18
CA ASP A 51 20.28 -9.91 5.42
C ASP A 51 21.28 -11.07 5.63
N GLY A 52 22.45 -10.98 4.97
CA GLY A 52 23.52 -11.98 5.09
C GLY A 52 24.17 -12.08 6.48
N ASN A 53 23.89 -11.13 7.38
CA ASN A 53 24.34 -11.18 8.78
C ASN A 53 23.29 -11.82 9.71
N GLY A 54 22.10 -12.16 9.18
CA GLY A 54 20.99 -12.68 9.96
C GLY A 54 20.16 -11.61 10.65
N GLU A 55 20.30 -10.33 10.27
CA GLU A 55 19.51 -9.24 10.83
C GLU A 55 18.15 -9.13 10.12
N LEU A 56 17.07 -8.91 10.88
CA LEU A 56 15.74 -8.68 10.32
C LEU A 56 15.70 -7.35 9.56
N VAL A 57 15.38 -7.40 8.27
CA VAL A 57 15.32 -6.24 7.38
C VAL A 57 13.90 -5.89 6.99
N ALA A 58 13.08 -6.88 6.66
CA ALA A 58 11.70 -6.66 6.24
C ALA A 58 10.75 -7.68 6.87
N GLN A 59 9.54 -7.25 7.20
CA GLN A 59 8.50 -8.12 7.78
C GLN A 59 7.09 -7.63 7.46
N ASP A 60 6.14 -8.56 7.42
CA ASP A 60 4.74 -8.24 7.72
C ASP A 60 4.50 -8.47 9.23
N PRO A 61 4.23 -7.41 10.02
CA PRO A 61 4.12 -7.55 11.47
C PRO A 61 2.89 -8.35 11.91
N THR A 62 1.89 -8.51 11.02
CA THR A 62 0.65 -9.25 11.34
C THR A 62 0.89 -10.72 11.64
N VAL A 63 2.04 -11.26 11.21
CA VAL A 63 2.50 -12.62 11.53
C VAL A 63 2.77 -12.80 13.02
N HIS A 64 3.19 -11.74 13.71
CA HIS A 64 3.64 -11.83 15.11
C HIS A 64 2.64 -11.20 16.07
N ALA A 65 1.90 -10.18 15.64
CA ALA A 65 0.92 -9.49 16.47
C ALA A 65 -0.21 -8.88 15.61
N PRO A 66 -1.45 -8.78 16.14
CA PRO A 66 -2.53 -8.06 15.46
C PRO A 66 -2.13 -6.61 15.16
N GLY A 67 -2.42 -6.15 13.94
CA GLY A 67 -2.08 -4.79 13.51
C GLY A 67 -2.39 -4.54 12.04
N PRO A 68 -1.99 -3.37 11.50
CA PRO A 68 -2.15 -3.07 10.08
C PRO A 68 -1.34 -4.05 9.22
N SER A 69 -1.96 -4.59 8.17
CA SER A 69 -1.24 -5.37 7.14
C SER A 69 -0.38 -4.42 6.30
N ALA A 70 0.93 -4.50 6.49
CA ALA A 70 1.92 -3.65 5.84
C ALA A 70 3.26 -4.37 5.71
N LEU A 71 4.04 -4.03 4.69
CA LEU A 71 5.46 -4.38 4.67
C LEU A 71 6.23 -3.31 5.45
N LEU A 72 6.86 -3.70 6.54
CA LEU A 72 7.86 -2.89 7.23
C LEU A 72 9.23 -3.18 6.65
N LEU A 73 10.02 -2.15 6.40
CA LEU A 73 11.39 -2.22 5.90
C LEU A 73 12.28 -1.33 6.77
N ARG A 74 13.49 -1.80 7.07
CA ARG A 74 14.53 -1.00 7.74
C ARG A 74 14.81 0.29 6.96
N ALA A 75 14.67 1.42 7.66
CA ALA A 75 14.73 2.75 7.06
C ALA A 75 16.13 3.10 6.54
N ASP A 76 17.18 2.68 7.24
CA ASP A 76 18.57 2.88 6.86
C ASP A 76 18.91 2.19 5.53
N LEU A 77 18.44 0.95 5.34
CA LEU A 77 18.63 0.19 4.10
C LEU A 77 17.82 0.75 2.93
N LEU A 78 16.62 1.29 3.20
CA LEU A 78 15.84 2.00 2.20
C LEU A 78 16.57 3.26 1.70
N GLU A 79 17.21 4.01 2.59
CA GLU A 79 18.02 5.19 2.23
C GLU A 79 19.27 4.81 1.43
N GLU A 80 19.94 3.71 1.79
CA GLU A 80 21.05 3.17 1.00
C GLU A 80 20.60 2.78 -0.42
N LEU A 81 19.48 2.08 -0.54
CA LEU A 81 18.90 1.69 -1.82
C LEU A 81 18.54 2.92 -2.67
N ARG A 82 17.93 3.92 -2.04
CA ARG A 82 17.57 5.20 -2.67
C ARG A 82 18.80 5.86 -3.30
N ARG A 83 19.91 5.96 -2.56
CA ARG A 83 21.17 6.58 -3.02
C ARG A 83 21.87 5.75 -4.09
N SER A 84 22.02 4.44 -3.87
CA SER A 84 22.76 3.55 -4.78
C SER A 84 22.07 3.34 -6.13
N LYS A 85 20.74 3.40 -6.17
CA LYS A 85 19.94 3.15 -7.39
C LYS A 85 19.31 4.42 -7.96
N ASN A 86 19.58 5.59 -7.39
CA ASN A 86 18.96 6.87 -7.74
C ASN A 86 17.43 6.78 -7.80
N LEU A 87 16.84 6.23 -6.74
CA LEU A 87 15.40 6.06 -6.58
C LEU A 87 14.82 7.16 -5.68
N THR A 88 13.50 7.30 -5.68
CA THR A 88 12.78 8.08 -4.67
C THR A 88 11.54 7.32 -4.24
N LEU A 89 11.17 7.46 -2.97
CA LEU A 89 9.94 6.86 -2.46
C LEU A 89 8.77 7.76 -2.82
N CYS A 90 7.71 7.14 -3.35
CA CYS A 90 6.46 7.81 -3.62
C CYS A 90 5.28 7.00 -3.08
N TRP A 91 4.24 7.70 -2.64
CA TRP A 91 2.98 7.12 -2.20
C TRP A 91 1.87 7.55 -3.15
N GLY A 92 1.10 6.60 -3.66
CA GLY A 92 -0.19 6.87 -4.26
C GLY A 92 -1.26 6.87 -3.19
N VAL A 93 -2.09 7.91 -3.14
CA VAL A 93 -3.29 7.94 -2.30
C VAL A 93 -4.48 7.71 -3.21
N ILE A 94 -5.23 6.64 -2.97
CA ILE A 94 -6.42 6.30 -3.74
C ILE A 94 -7.47 5.85 -2.74
N GLY A 95 -8.68 6.38 -2.87
CA GLY A 95 -9.78 5.97 -2.02
C GLY A 95 -11.11 6.44 -2.56
N GLU A 96 -12.16 5.80 -2.08
CA GLU A 96 -13.54 6.14 -2.38
C GLU A 96 -14.36 6.00 -1.10
N LYS A 97 -15.31 6.91 -0.90
CA LYS A 97 -16.34 6.81 0.11
C LYS A 97 -17.70 6.81 -0.58
N ARG A 98 -18.48 5.76 -0.33
CA ARG A 98 -19.86 5.62 -0.81
C ARG A 98 -20.82 5.62 0.38
N VAL A 99 -21.96 6.28 0.22
CA VAL A 99 -23.11 6.13 1.12
C VAL A 99 -24.05 5.12 0.48
N LEU A 100 -24.18 3.95 1.10
CA LEU A 100 -25.05 2.89 0.62
C LEU A 100 -26.46 3.06 1.19
N SER A 101 -27.45 3.15 0.30
CA SER A 101 -28.87 3.18 0.67
C SER A 101 -29.37 1.74 0.82
N GLY A 102 -30.09 1.43 1.91
CA GLY A 102 -30.72 0.12 2.08
C GLY A 102 -31.81 -0.13 1.04
N ARG A 103 -31.91 -1.38 0.54
CA ARG A 103 -32.94 -1.90 -0.38
C ARG A 103 -33.15 -1.06 -1.66
N GLY A 104 -32.19 -1.04 -2.59
CA GLY A 104 -32.35 -0.88 -4.05
C GLY A 104 -33.04 0.37 -4.65
N ASN A 105 -33.87 1.09 -3.90
CA ASN A 105 -34.78 2.16 -4.32
C ASN A 105 -34.50 3.48 -3.59
N GLY A 106 -33.39 3.57 -2.85
CA GLY A 106 -32.96 4.84 -2.24
C GLY A 106 -32.35 5.78 -3.28
N PRO A 107 -32.28 7.10 -2.99
CA PRO A 107 -31.62 8.04 -3.88
C PRO A 107 -30.15 7.65 -4.10
N TYR A 108 -29.65 7.90 -5.31
CA TYR A 108 -28.23 7.72 -5.59
C TYR A 108 -27.45 8.83 -4.86
N ASN A 109 -26.62 8.43 -3.91
CA ASN A 109 -25.78 9.36 -3.17
C ASN A 109 -24.49 9.64 -3.95
N PRO A 110 -24.00 10.89 -3.97
CA PRO A 110 -22.73 11.24 -4.58
C PRO A 110 -21.58 10.39 -4.02
N VAL A 111 -20.62 10.07 -4.89
CA VAL A 111 -19.42 9.32 -4.53
C VAL A 111 -18.29 10.30 -4.27
N LEU A 112 -17.66 10.21 -3.09
CA LEU A 112 -16.47 10.99 -2.79
C LEU A 112 -15.23 10.16 -3.15
N ARG A 113 -14.54 10.54 -4.21
CA ARG A 113 -13.23 9.98 -4.57
C ARG A 113 -12.10 10.82 -4.01
N MET A 114 -11.03 10.15 -3.63
CA MET A 114 -9.75 10.79 -3.31
C MET A 114 -8.65 10.21 -4.19
N SER A 115 -7.82 11.08 -4.74
CA SER A 115 -6.63 10.69 -5.47
C SER A 115 -5.49 11.65 -5.20
N GLY A 116 -4.28 11.13 -5.06
CA GLY A 116 -3.14 11.95 -4.68
C GLY A 116 -1.83 11.21 -4.86
N ALA A 117 -0.75 11.97 -4.76
CA ALA A 117 0.59 11.43 -4.77
C ALA A 117 1.48 12.25 -3.83
N TYR A 118 2.36 11.54 -3.13
CA TYR A 118 3.42 12.13 -2.32
C TYR A 118 4.76 11.55 -2.72
N VAL A 119 5.82 12.34 -2.55
CA VAL A 119 7.21 11.95 -2.80
C VAL A 119 8.05 12.34 -1.59
N LEU A 120 8.98 11.47 -1.21
CA LEU A 120 9.98 11.76 -0.19
C LEU A 120 11.12 12.58 -0.83
N GLY A 121 11.20 13.85 -0.51
CA GLY A 121 12.34 14.71 -0.81
C GLY A 121 13.38 14.71 0.31
N GLU A 122 14.45 15.49 0.15
CA GLU A 122 15.49 15.64 1.18
C GLU A 122 14.97 16.38 2.43
N SER A 123 14.05 17.34 2.24
CA SER A 123 13.45 18.14 3.31
C SER A 123 12.18 17.53 3.91
N GLY A 124 11.77 16.34 3.44
CA GLY A 124 10.56 15.66 3.90
C GLY A 124 9.60 15.31 2.77
N VAL A 125 8.33 15.11 3.11
CA VAL A 125 7.31 14.61 2.18
C VAL A 125 6.58 15.77 1.51
N THR A 126 6.63 15.81 0.18
CA THR A 126 5.91 16.80 -0.64
C THR A 126 4.87 16.10 -1.49
N GLY A 127 3.74 16.75 -1.77
CA GLY A 127 2.70 16.14 -2.59
C GLY A 127 1.33 16.76 -2.44
N PHE A 128 0.32 16.05 -2.90
CA PHE A 128 -1.05 16.50 -2.90
C PHE A 128 -2.06 15.36 -2.75
N VAL A 129 -3.26 15.70 -2.28
CA VAL A 129 -4.47 14.88 -2.37
C VAL A 129 -5.60 15.76 -2.87
N LYS A 130 -6.32 15.27 -3.88
CA LYS A 130 -7.55 15.85 -4.40
C LYS A 130 -8.73 15.08 -3.86
N ARG A 131 -9.79 15.80 -3.54
CA ARG A 131 -11.10 15.22 -3.22
C ARG A 131 -12.08 15.63 -4.30
N ILE A 132 -12.72 14.65 -4.93
CA ILE A 132 -13.61 14.84 -6.08
C ILE A 132 -14.96 14.23 -5.70
N LEU A 133 -16.02 15.01 -5.85
CA LEU A 133 -17.38 14.55 -5.69
C LEU A 133 -17.96 14.21 -7.07
N ASP A 134 -18.36 12.97 -7.27
CA ASP A 134 -19.14 12.56 -8.43
C ASP A 134 -20.61 12.52 -8.03
N ASP A 135 -21.37 13.54 -8.43
CA ASP A 135 -22.81 13.60 -8.23
C ASP A 135 -23.53 13.31 -9.56
N PRO A 136 -24.17 12.14 -9.72
CA PRO A 136 -24.89 11.85 -10.96
C PRO A 136 -26.19 12.63 -11.11
N ASN A 137 -26.62 13.37 -10.08
CA ASN A 137 -27.79 14.24 -10.16
C ASN A 137 -27.44 15.67 -10.65
N GLU A 138 -26.14 16.03 -10.74
CA GLU A 138 -25.72 17.29 -11.36
C GLU A 138 -25.90 17.24 -12.89
N SER A 139 -26.17 18.39 -13.51
CA SER A 139 -26.33 18.53 -14.96
C SER A 139 -25.45 19.69 -15.48
N PRO A 140 -24.41 19.41 -16.29
CA PRO A 140 -23.95 18.09 -16.70
C PRO A 140 -23.38 17.28 -15.51
N PRO A 141 -23.42 15.93 -15.55
CA PRO A 141 -22.82 15.09 -14.52
C PRO A 141 -21.29 15.15 -14.64
N GLU A 142 -20.69 16.19 -14.06
CA GLU A 142 -19.26 16.44 -14.10
C GLU A 142 -18.64 16.26 -12.71
N PRO A 143 -17.50 15.55 -12.59
CA PRO A 143 -16.79 15.44 -11.33
C PRO A 143 -16.38 16.82 -10.78
N ARG A 144 -16.83 17.14 -9.57
CA ARG A 144 -16.53 18.41 -8.92
C ARG A 144 -15.34 18.27 -7.97
N LEU A 145 -14.25 18.99 -8.25
CA LEU A 145 -13.13 19.13 -7.31
C LEU A 145 -13.60 19.91 -6.07
N LEU A 146 -13.58 19.28 -4.91
CA LEU A 146 -13.91 19.92 -3.63
C LEU A 146 -12.71 20.68 -3.07
N ASP A 147 -11.56 20.02 -2.99
CA ASP A 147 -10.32 20.60 -2.50
C ASP A 147 -9.09 19.90 -3.07
N THR A 148 -7.95 20.59 -2.95
CA THR A 148 -6.63 19.99 -3.10
C THR A 148 -5.79 20.33 -1.88
N TYR A 149 -5.58 19.36 -1.01
CA TYR A 149 -4.62 19.47 0.06
C TYR A 149 -3.20 19.31 -0.52
N ARG A 150 -2.27 20.16 -0.10
CA ARG A 150 -0.86 20.08 -0.50
C ARG A 150 0.03 20.09 0.73
N ARG A 151 1.11 19.31 0.67
CA ARG A 151 2.23 19.39 1.61
C ARG A 151 3.46 19.81 0.82
N SER A 152 4.12 20.87 1.28
CA SER A 152 5.34 21.46 0.71
C SER A 152 6.46 21.43 1.73
#